data_AF-A0A521W893-F1
#
_entry.id   AF-A0A521W893-F1
#
_cell.length_a   1.000
_cell.length_b   1.000
_cell.length_c   1.000
_cell.angle_alpha   90.00
_cell.angle_beta   90.00
_cell.angle_gamma   90.00
#
_symmetry.space_group_name_H-M   'P 1'
#
loop_
_entity.id
_entity.type
_entity.pdbx_description
1 polymer ?
#
loop_
_entity_poly.entity_id
_entity_poly.type
_entity_poly.pdbx_seq_one_letter_code
_entity_poly.pdbx_strand_id
1 'polypeptide(L)'
;MIAMAIVPEEWIPVICVDPSTVVGAELFNPNAWEGGSKGVIQSCWSEYAVLHYCVHQLSEMCEGGDKICANNIATIQDQWKQSKFDLNRVACLGQQPDLHIRIEAFFSGVKSLLDLIVQILSTDRVVAAAIDGFHRDGDVYGGRVLKALRNNATKEKKAVAEKIDALISEHKKKWIDRVIAARDQLVHPAKGMHQLMFYLEFTEEHGALIFVRAHPPHIESTPIHKFAGDILDQTTVFCSNLLKLLNEKAVSTR
;
A
#
# COMPACT_ATOMS: atom_id res chain seq x y z
N MET A 1 -18.84 19.16 -7.89
CA MET A 1 -18.31 20.43 -7.36
C MET A 1 -17.24 20.07 -6.35
N ILE A 2 -15.98 20.38 -6.65
CA ILE A 2 -14.89 20.26 -5.67
C ILE A 2 -14.83 21.61 -4.96
N ALA A 3 -15.08 21.64 -3.66
CA ALA A 3 -14.90 22.84 -2.87
C ALA A 3 -13.41 23.14 -2.80
N MET A 4 -12.98 24.24 -3.43
CA MET A 4 -11.64 24.78 -3.24
C MET A 4 -11.68 25.77 -2.09
N ALA A 5 -10.69 25.72 -1.20
CA ALA A 5 -10.48 26.78 -0.23
C ALA A 5 -10.23 28.09 -1.00
N ILE A 6 -11.04 29.11 -0.73
CA ILE A 6 -10.88 30.43 -1.36
C ILE A 6 -9.74 31.12 -0.59
N VAL A 7 -8.56 31.16 -1.20
CA VAL A 7 -7.44 31.97 -0.72
C VAL A 7 -7.49 33.29 -1.49
N PRO A 8 -7.58 34.46 -0.82
CA PRO A 8 -7.54 35.76 -1.49
C PRO A 8 -6.25 35.93 -2.33
N GLU A 9 -6.35 36.55 -3.50
CA GLU A 9 -5.22 36.67 -4.45
C GLU A 9 -4.00 37.41 -3.87
N GLU A 10 -4.22 38.31 -2.91
CA GLU A 10 -3.15 39.09 -2.27
C GLU A 10 -2.48 38.35 -1.09
N TRP A 11 -3.00 37.20 -0.69
CA TRP A 11 -2.52 36.49 0.49
C TRP A 11 -1.42 35.50 0.13
N ILE A 12 -0.35 35.52 0.91
CA ILE A 12 0.69 34.49 0.84
C ILE A 12 0.19 33.26 1.60
N PRO A 13 -0.04 32.11 0.94
CA PRO A 13 -0.49 30.91 1.64
C PRO A 13 0.63 30.35 2.52
N VAL A 14 0.35 30.17 3.81
CA VAL A 14 1.17 29.35 4.70
C VAL A 14 0.54 27.97 4.78
N ILE A 15 1.21 26.98 4.22
CA ILE A 15 0.67 25.62 4.10
C ILE A 15 1.39 24.72 5.11
N CYS A 16 0.64 24.22 6.10
CA CYS A 16 1.10 23.16 6.99
C CYS A 16 0.69 21.82 6.38
N VAL A 17 1.68 21.00 6.01
CA VAL A 17 1.46 19.68 5.42
C VAL A 17 2.00 18.57 6.32
N ASP A 18 1.36 17.41 6.29
CA ASP A 18 1.89 16.20 6.93
C ASP A 18 3.23 15.79 6.26
N PRO A 19 4.23 15.27 7.01
CA PRO A 19 5.49 14.80 6.44
C PRO A 19 5.32 13.80 5.29
N SER A 20 4.31 12.94 5.34
CA SER A 20 4.02 11.96 4.29
C SER A 20 3.68 12.64 2.96
N THR A 21 3.02 13.81 3.02
CA THR A 21 2.71 14.64 1.84
C THR A 21 3.97 15.22 1.21
N VAL A 22 4.98 15.57 2.02
CA VAL A 22 6.28 16.07 1.55
C VAL A 22 7.03 14.98 0.81
N VAL A 23 7.15 13.78 1.41
CA VAL A 23 7.76 12.61 0.75
C VAL A 23 7.07 12.29 -0.57
N GLY A 24 5.75 12.43 -0.59
CA GLY A 24 4.98 12.27 -1.81
C GLY A 24 5.43 13.22 -2.92
N ALA A 25 5.57 14.51 -2.59
CA ALA A 25 5.87 15.57 -3.54
C ALA A 25 7.31 15.49 -4.07
N GLU A 26 8.23 14.95 -3.28
CA GLU A 26 9.61 14.70 -3.71
C GLU A 26 9.68 13.67 -4.84
N LEU A 27 8.84 12.64 -4.79
CA LEU A 27 8.81 11.59 -5.82
C LEU A 27 7.90 11.96 -6.99
N PHE A 28 6.68 12.41 -6.72
CA PHE A 28 5.67 12.77 -7.72
C PHE A 28 5.43 14.28 -7.73
N ASN A 29 6.38 15.03 -8.28
CA ASN A 29 6.26 16.49 -8.36
C ASN A 29 5.40 16.90 -9.58
N PRO A 30 4.14 17.36 -9.41
CA PRO A 30 3.29 17.74 -10.54
C PRO A 30 3.79 18.99 -11.29
N ASN A 31 4.69 19.80 -10.69
CA ASN A 31 5.26 20.97 -11.35
C ASN A 31 6.36 20.62 -12.36
N ALA A 32 6.92 19.41 -12.28
CA ALA A 32 7.88 18.90 -13.25
C ALA A 32 7.21 18.28 -14.50
N TRP A 33 5.87 18.31 -14.57
CA TRP A 33 5.08 17.63 -15.60
C TRP A 33 4.11 18.60 -16.29
N GLU A 34 3.83 18.32 -17.56
CA GLU A 34 2.93 19.11 -18.41
C GLU A 34 1.92 18.20 -19.12
N GLY A 35 0.85 18.78 -19.67
CA GLY A 35 -0.14 18.04 -20.45
C GLY A 35 -0.99 17.05 -19.64
N GLY A 36 -1.43 15.98 -20.30
CA GLY A 36 -2.41 15.04 -19.75
C GLY A 36 -1.91 14.21 -18.56
N SER A 37 -0.60 13.98 -18.44
CA SER A 37 -0.01 13.23 -17.33
C SER A 37 0.10 14.03 -16.04
N LYS A 38 0.05 15.37 -16.08
CA LYS A 38 0.12 16.21 -14.88
C LYS A 38 -0.95 15.85 -13.85
N GLY A 39 -2.20 15.62 -14.29
CA GLY A 39 -3.29 15.22 -13.40
C GLY A 39 -3.10 13.81 -12.82
N VAL A 40 -2.53 12.90 -13.60
CA VAL A 40 -2.18 11.54 -13.14
C VAL A 40 -1.06 11.61 -12.09
N ILE A 41 -0.02 12.40 -12.33
CA ILE A 41 1.08 12.61 -11.37
C ILE A 41 0.58 13.24 -10.07
N GLN A 42 -0.32 14.21 -10.14
CA GLN A 42 -0.95 14.79 -8.95
C GLN A 42 -1.74 13.74 -8.16
N SER A 43 -2.40 12.81 -8.84
CA SER A 43 -3.10 11.70 -8.20
C SER A 43 -2.11 10.70 -7.58
N CYS A 44 -1.03 10.35 -8.28
CA CYS A 44 0.05 9.52 -7.73
C CYS A 44 0.67 10.12 -6.48
N TRP A 45 0.90 11.44 -6.47
CA TRP A 45 1.38 12.17 -5.30
C TRP A 45 0.46 11.96 -4.08
N SER A 46 -0.84 12.20 -4.26
CA SER A 46 -1.83 12.05 -3.20
C SER A 46 -1.87 10.61 -2.68
N GLU A 47 -1.98 9.62 -3.56
CA GLU A 47 -2.04 8.20 -3.18
C GLU A 47 -0.77 7.71 -2.48
N TYR A 48 0.40 8.13 -2.98
CA TYR A 48 1.68 7.77 -2.40
C TYR A 48 1.89 8.40 -1.02
N ALA A 49 1.43 9.65 -0.82
CA ALA A 49 1.42 10.29 0.50
C ALA A 49 0.51 9.56 1.49
N VAL A 50 -0.70 9.19 1.07
CA VAL A 50 -1.63 8.40 1.89
C VAL A 50 -1.04 7.03 2.23
N LEU A 51 -0.35 6.38 1.28
CA LEU A 51 0.30 5.11 1.52
C LEU A 51 1.39 5.21 2.60
N HIS A 52 2.27 6.22 2.52
CA HIS A 52 3.28 6.50 3.56
C HIS A 52 2.64 6.70 4.93
N TYR A 53 1.62 7.55 5.01
CA TYR A 53 0.88 7.81 6.25
C TYR A 53 0.26 6.52 6.83
N CYS A 54 -0.38 5.70 5.98
CA CYS A 54 -0.99 4.44 6.42
C CYS A 54 0.03 3.44 6.95
N VAL A 55 1.19 3.31 6.30
CA VAL A 55 2.25 2.40 6.73
C VAL A 55 2.82 2.84 8.08
N HIS A 56 3.03 4.15 8.27
CA HIS A 56 3.46 4.69 9.56
C HIS A 56 2.46 4.37 10.68
N GLN A 57 1.17 4.63 10.45
CA GLN A 57 0.09 4.30 11.39
C GLN A 57 0.05 2.80 11.71
N LEU A 58 0.23 1.91 10.72
CA LEU A 58 0.30 0.47 10.97
C LEU A 58 1.47 0.10 11.88
N SER A 59 2.64 0.74 11.71
CA SER A 59 3.79 0.52 12.60
C SER A 59 3.48 0.96 14.02
N GLU A 60 2.99 2.18 14.21
CA GLU A 60 2.65 2.71 15.54
C GLU A 60 1.63 1.83 16.26
N MET A 61 0.58 1.40 15.55
CA MET A 61 -0.45 0.53 16.13
C MET A 61 0.08 -0.85 16.48
N CYS A 62 0.93 -1.45 15.64
CA CYS A 62 1.49 -2.78 15.91
C CYS A 62 2.53 -2.75 17.03
N GLU A 63 3.38 -1.72 17.08
CA GLU A 63 4.37 -1.52 18.15
C GLU A 63 3.69 -1.18 19.48
N GLY A 64 2.60 -0.40 19.43
CA GLY A 64 1.73 -0.08 20.56
C GLY A 64 0.65 -1.12 20.88
N GLY A 65 0.77 -2.34 20.36
CA GLY A 65 -0.25 -3.39 20.43
C GLY A 65 -0.84 -3.63 21.82
N ASP A 66 0.02 -3.70 22.84
CA ASP A 66 -0.37 -3.92 24.24
C ASP A 66 -1.30 -2.80 24.74
N LYS A 67 -0.99 -1.55 24.40
CA LYS A 67 -1.75 -0.38 24.83
C LYS A 67 -3.11 -0.31 24.13
N ILE A 68 -3.15 -0.55 22.82
CA ILE A 68 -4.41 -0.47 22.06
C ILE A 68 -5.34 -1.65 22.40
N CYS A 69 -4.78 -2.81 22.76
CA CYS A 69 -5.54 -3.98 23.16
C CYS A 69 -5.93 -4.01 24.64
N ALA A 70 -5.63 -2.96 25.43
CA ALA A 70 -5.84 -2.95 26.89
C ALA A 70 -7.26 -3.36 27.31
N ASN A 71 -8.30 -2.90 26.59
CA ASN A 71 -9.68 -3.28 26.87
C ASN A 71 -9.98 -4.74 26.56
N ASN A 72 -9.43 -5.29 25.48
CA ASN A 72 -9.57 -6.72 25.15
C ASN A 72 -8.87 -7.58 26.22
N ILE A 73 -7.68 -7.16 26.65
CA ILE A 73 -6.88 -7.85 27.66
C ILE A 73 -7.66 -7.93 28.99
N ALA A 74 -8.17 -6.80 29.47
CA ALA A 74 -8.97 -6.74 30.70
C ALA A 74 -10.21 -7.64 30.60
N THR A 75 -10.91 -7.59 29.46
CA THR A 75 -12.09 -8.42 29.21
C THR A 75 -11.78 -9.92 29.31
N ILE A 76 -10.68 -10.38 28.70
CA ILE A 76 -10.26 -11.78 28.74
C ILE A 76 -9.88 -12.20 30.16
N GLN A 77 -9.13 -11.36 30.89
CA GLN A 77 -8.75 -11.64 32.27
C GLN A 77 -9.98 -11.74 33.19
N ASP A 78 -10.97 -10.88 33.01
CA ASP A 78 -12.21 -10.91 33.80
C ASP A 78 -13.08 -12.12 33.45
N GLN A 79 -13.19 -12.49 32.18
CA GLN A 79 -13.88 -13.71 31.75
C GLN A 79 -13.20 -14.97 32.32
N TRP A 80 -11.87 -15.02 32.31
CA TRP A 80 -11.13 -16.15 32.85
C TRP A 80 -11.31 -16.31 34.38
N LYS A 81 -11.38 -15.19 35.12
CA LYS A 81 -11.70 -15.22 36.56
C LYS A 81 -13.10 -15.75 36.83
N GLN A 82 -14.07 -15.43 35.98
CA GLN A 82 -15.46 -15.89 36.12
C GLN A 82 -15.63 -17.37 35.73
N SER A 83 -14.93 -17.80 34.66
CA SER A 83 -14.98 -19.16 34.16
C SER A 83 -13.63 -19.52 33.56
N LYS A 84 -12.81 -20.26 34.34
CA LYS A 84 -11.49 -20.69 33.89
C LYS A 84 -11.60 -21.54 32.62
N PHE A 85 -10.75 -21.25 31.65
CA PHE A 85 -10.55 -22.04 30.45
C PHE A 85 -9.09 -22.50 30.34
N ASP A 86 -8.88 -23.64 29.68
CA ASP A 86 -7.55 -24.21 29.45
C ASP A 86 -6.79 -23.40 28.39
N LEU A 87 -5.76 -22.68 28.84
CA LEU A 87 -4.93 -21.81 27.99
C LEU A 87 -4.24 -22.57 26.85
N ASN A 88 -3.94 -23.86 27.02
CA ASN A 88 -3.29 -24.65 25.98
C ASN A 88 -4.24 -25.03 24.83
N ARG A 89 -5.54 -24.75 24.99
CA ARG A 89 -6.59 -25.15 24.05
C ARG A 89 -7.35 -23.97 23.45
N VAL A 90 -6.98 -22.74 23.78
CA VAL A 90 -7.64 -21.53 23.28
C VAL A 90 -6.65 -20.57 22.64
N ALA A 91 -7.14 -19.79 21.67
CA ALA A 91 -6.41 -18.64 21.13
C ALA A 91 -7.17 -17.37 21.51
N CYS A 92 -6.51 -16.49 22.25
CA CYS A 92 -7.06 -15.20 22.65
C CYS A 92 -6.80 -14.17 21.55
N LEU A 93 -7.86 -13.61 20.98
CA LEU A 93 -7.79 -12.72 19.82
C LEU A 93 -8.43 -11.37 20.15
N GLY A 94 -7.69 -10.28 19.91
CA GLY A 94 -8.12 -8.90 20.13
C GLY A 94 -8.42 -8.21 18.82
N GLN A 95 -9.69 -7.89 18.57
CA GLN A 95 -10.08 -7.09 17.42
C GLN A 95 -9.81 -5.61 17.67
N GLN A 96 -9.18 -4.95 16.69
CA GLN A 96 -8.98 -3.50 16.66
C GLN A 96 -9.51 -2.96 15.33
N PRO A 97 -10.72 -2.35 15.31
CA PRO A 97 -11.35 -1.89 14.07
C PRO A 97 -10.48 -0.92 13.27
N ASP A 98 -9.81 0.02 13.94
CA ASP A 98 -8.91 0.98 13.29
C ASP A 98 -7.74 0.28 12.60
N LEU A 99 -7.23 -0.82 13.17
CA LEU A 99 -6.17 -1.60 12.52
C LEU A 99 -6.68 -2.18 11.20
N HIS A 100 -7.88 -2.76 11.20
CA HIS A 100 -8.45 -3.35 9.98
C HIS A 100 -8.62 -2.29 8.88
N ILE A 101 -9.11 -1.10 9.23
CA ILE A 101 -9.25 0.02 8.30
C ILE A 101 -7.89 0.39 7.70
N ARG A 102 -6.84 0.47 8.53
CA ARG A 102 -5.49 0.80 8.06
C ARG A 102 -4.88 -0.29 7.17
N ILE A 103 -5.15 -1.56 7.45
CA ILE A 103 -4.73 -2.69 6.61
C ILE A 103 -5.41 -2.60 5.23
N GLU A 104 -6.72 -2.39 5.21
CA GLU A 104 -7.48 -2.23 3.96
C GLU A 104 -7.02 -1.00 3.17
N ALA A 105 -6.80 0.13 3.85
CA ALA A 105 -6.29 1.35 3.24
C ALA A 105 -4.90 1.14 2.63
N PHE A 106 -4.01 0.40 3.31
CA PHE A 106 -2.69 0.06 2.76
C PHE A 106 -2.80 -0.73 1.45
N PHE A 107 -3.54 -1.84 1.42
CA PHE A 107 -3.67 -2.65 0.20
C PHE A 107 -4.37 -1.89 -0.93
N SER A 108 -5.37 -1.07 -0.60
CA SER A 108 -6.08 -0.23 -1.56
C SER A 108 -5.19 0.88 -2.12
N GLY A 109 -4.37 1.51 -1.27
CA GLY A 109 -3.41 2.54 -1.67
C GLY A 109 -2.34 1.99 -2.61
N VAL A 110 -1.75 0.83 -2.30
CA VAL A 110 -0.80 0.15 -3.20
C VAL A 110 -1.42 -0.13 -4.57
N LYS A 111 -2.65 -0.66 -4.58
CA LYS A 111 -3.34 -0.99 -5.83
C LYS A 111 -3.68 0.27 -6.65
N SER A 112 -4.18 1.30 -5.99
CA SER A 112 -4.56 2.56 -6.65
C SER A 112 -3.33 3.27 -7.22
N LEU A 113 -2.21 3.28 -6.50
CA LEU A 113 -0.95 3.81 -7.02
C LEU A 113 -0.44 3.02 -8.24
N LEU A 114 -0.54 1.69 -8.22
CA LEU A 114 -0.20 0.86 -9.38
C LEU A 114 -1.10 1.15 -10.60
N ASP A 115 -2.39 1.45 -10.38
CA ASP A 115 -3.29 1.83 -11.47
C ASP A 115 -2.93 3.19 -12.06
N LEU A 116 -2.72 4.19 -11.21
CA LEU A 116 -2.36 5.53 -11.64
C LEU A 116 -1.02 5.55 -12.36
N ILE A 117 0.00 4.84 -11.85
CA ILE A 117 1.33 4.90 -12.45
C ILE A 117 1.38 4.30 -13.85
N VAL A 118 0.55 3.27 -14.13
CA VAL A 118 0.46 2.70 -15.48
C VAL A 118 -0.42 3.51 -16.41
N GLN A 119 -1.36 4.31 -15.90
CA GLN A 119 -2.09 5.27 -16.72
C GLN A 119 -1.14 6.30 -17.36
N ILE A 120 -0.04 6.65 -16.68
CA ILE A 120 1.00 7.56 -17.21
C ILE A 120 1.50 7.06 -18.57
N LEU A 121 1.66 5.75 -18.74
CA LEU A 121 2.14 5.14 -19.99
C LEU A 121 1.26 5.51 -21.19
N SER A 122 -0.04 5.64 -20.98
CA SER A 122 -0.99 6.04 -22.02
C SER A 122 -1.04 7.56 -22.18
N THR A 123 -1.02 8.33 -21.09
CA THR A 123 -1.10 9.80 -21.15
C THR A 123 0.16 10.44 -21.74
N ASP A 124 1.33 9.85 -21.50
CA ASP A 124 2.61 10.24 -22.10
C ASP A 124 2.87 9.62 -23.46
N ARG A 125 1.92 8.84 -23.99
CA ARG A 125 2.04 8.13 -25.27
C ARG A 125 3.28 7.25 -25.34
N VAL A 126 3.67 6.61 -24.24
CA VAL A 126 4.63 5.49 -24.28
C VAL A 126 4.02 4.33 -25.07
N VAL A 127 2.71 4.11 -24.87
CA VAL A 127 1.89 3.21 -25.68
C VAL A 127 0.75 3.98 -26.35
N ALA A 128 0.31 3.49 -27.50
CA ALA A 128 -0.83 4.03 -28.24
C ALA A 128 -2.19 3.44 -27.78
N ALA A 129 -2.16 2.45 -26.88
CA ALA A 129 -3.34 1.86 -26.28
C ALA A 129 -3.72 2.59 -24.99
N ALA A 130 -5.02 2.70 -24.71
CA ALA A 130 -5.50 3.15 -23.42
C ALA A 130 -5.17 2.11 -22.34
N ILE A 131 -4.64 2.58 -21.21
CA ILE A 131 -4.41 1.79 -20.00
C ILE A 131 -5.14 2.50 -18.88
N ASP A 132 -6.18 1.88 -18.34
CA ASP A 132 -7.01 2.38 -17.24
C ASP A 132 -6.55 1.87 -15.87
N GLY A 133 -5.74 0.80 -15.85
CA GLY A 133 -5.13 0.31 -14.62
C GLY A 133 -4.32 -0.97 -14.79
N PHE A 134 -3.75 -1.42 -13.68
CA PHE A 134 -2.98 -2.65 -13.52
C PHE A 134 -3.90 -3.88 -13.45
N HIS A 135 -4.65 -4.11 -14.53
CA HIS A 135 -5.63 -5.18 -14.62
C HIS A 135 -5.03 -6.51 -15.08
N ARG A 136 -5.71 -7.60 -14.70
CA ARG A 136 -5.35 -8.94 -15.16
C ARG A 136 -5.62 -9.12 -16.66
N ASP A 137 -4.80 -9.94 -17.31
CA ASP A 137 -5.12 -10.60 -18.58
C ASP A 137 -5.06 -12.12 -18.33
N GLY A 138 -6.23 -12.78 -18.28
CA GLY A 138 -6.36 -14.11 -17.70
C GLY A 138 -5.92 -14.15 -16.23
N ASP A 139 -5.01 -15.06 -15.89
CA ASP A 139 -4.47 -15.23 -14.54
C ASP A 139 -3.26 -14.33 -14.23
N VAL A 140 -2.84 -13.48 -15.17
CA VAL A 140 -1.63 -12.67 -15.02
C VAL A 140 -1.98 -11.26 -14.56
N TYR A 141 -1.67 -10.91 -13.31
CA TYR A 141 -1.77 -9.52 -12.81
C TYR A 141 -0.97 -8.55 -13.68
N GLY A 142 -1.55 -7.42 -14.06
CA GLY A 142 -0.91 -6.45 -14.96
C GLY A 142 -0.68 -6.95 -16.39
N GLY A 143 -1.25 -8.10 -16.77
CA GLY A 143 -1.06 -8.71 -18.09
C GLY A 143 -1.45 -7.77 -19.24
N ARG A 144 -2.51 -6.96 -19.05
CA ARG A 144 -2.93 -5.96 -20.06
C ARG A 144 -1.88 -4.88 -20.28
N VAL A 145 -1.22 -4.42 -19.21
CA VAL A 145 -0.15 -3.42 -19.28
C VAL A 145 1.05 -3.98 -20.03
N LEU A 146 1.50 -5.19 -19.68
CA LEU A 146 2.62 -5.85 -20.36
C LEU A 146 2.32 -6.09 -21.85
N LYS A 147 1.10 -6.52 -22.17
CA LYS A 147 0.65 -6.69 -23.55
C LYS A 147 0.67 -5.38 -24.33
N ALA A 148 0.22 -4.28 -23.72
CA ALA A 148 0.24 -2.95 -24.33
C ALA A 148 1.68 -2.46 -24.56
N LEU A 149 2.58 -2.64 -23.59
CA LEU A 149 4.00 -2.28 -23.74
C LEU A 149 4.67 -3.03 -24.90
N ARG A 150 4.35 -4.31 -25.08
CA ARG A 150 4.95 -5.16 -26.13
C ARG A 150 4.39 -4.88 -27.52
N ASN A 151 3.09 -4.64 -27.63
CA ASN A 151 2.39 -4.62 -28.92
C ASN A 151 1.94 -3.23 -29.37
N ASN A 152 1.89 -2.27 -28.46
CA ASN A 152 1.33 -0.94 -28.72
C ASN A 152 2.30 0.20 -28.37
N ALA A 153 3.59 -0.09 -28.14
CA ALA A 153 4.59 0.96 -27.95
C ALA A 153 4.64 1.93 -29.14
N THR A 154 4.70 3.22 -28.87
CA THR A 154 4.90 4.24 -29.92
C THR A 154 6.32 4.14 -30.47
N LYS A 155 6.48 4.51 -31.75
CA LYS A 155 7.76 4.33 -32.47
C LYS A 155 8.92 5.03 -31.76
N GLU A 156 8.66 6.21 -31.22
CA GLU A 156 9.64 7.08 -30.56
C GLU A 156 10.00 6.61 -29.15
N LYS A 157 9.15 5.82 -28.49
CA LYS A 157 9.33 5.38 -27.09
C LYS A 157 9.48 3.87 -26.95
N LYS A 158 9.69 3.13 -28.04
CA LYS A 158 9.83 1.66 -28.03
C LYS A 158 10.89 1.16 -27.05
N ALA A 159 12.09 1.77 -27.04
CA ALA A 159 13.16 1.39 -26.12
C ALA A 159 12.80 1.66 -24.65
N VAL A 160 12.06 2.74 -24.38
CA VAL A 160 11.56 3.05 -23.03
C VAL A 160 10.50 2.03 -22.61
N ALA A 161 9.57 1.68 -23.52
CA ALA A 161 8.55 0.66 -23.26
C ALA A 161 9.15 -0.71 -22.94
N GLU A 162 10.21 -1.13 -23.65
CA GLU A 162 10.94 -2.38 -23.38
C GLU A 162 11.58 -2.38 -21.97
N LYS A 163 12.21 -1.26 -21.57
CA LYS A 163 12.78 -1.12 -20.21
C LYS A 163 11.69 -1.15 -19.13
N ILE A 164 10.55 -0.52 -19.39
CA ILE A 164 9.41 -0.51 -18.46
C ILE A 164 8.79 -1.92 -18.36
N ASP A 165 8.67 -2.66 -19.47
CA ASP A 165 8.20 -4.05 -19.44
C ASP A 165 9.10 -4.93 -18.57
N ALA A 166 10.42 -4.78 -18.72
CA ALA A 166 11.40 -5.49 -17.90
C ALA A 166 11.28 -5.11 -16.42
N LEU A 167 11.18 -3.81 -16.11
CA LEU A 167 11.02 -3.30 -14.74
C LEU A 167 9.75 -3.87 -14.08
N ILE A 168 8.59 -3.78 -14.76
CA ILE A 168 7.33 -4.32 -14.24
C ILE A 168 7.45 -5.83 -14.04
N SER A 169 8.02 -6.56 -15.00
CA SER A 169 8.19 -8.01 -14.93
C SER A 169 9.08 -8.45 -13.76
N GLU A 170 10.12 -7.67 -13.44
CA GLU A 170 10.98 -7.89 -12.28
C GLU A 170 10.21 -7.64 -10.96
N HIS A 171 9.57 -6.48 -10.83
CA HIS A 171 8.87 -6.11 -9.60
C HIS A 171 7.61 -6.96 -9.36
N LYS A 172 6.99 -7.51 -10.40
CA LYS A 172 5.96 -8.54 -10.29
C LYS A 172 6.40 -9.74 -9.47
N LYS A 173 7.58 -10.29 -9.79
CA LYS A 173 8.15 -11.43 -9.08
C LYS A 173 8.60 -11.07 -7.67
N LYS A 174 9.09 -9.84 -7.46
CA LYS A 174 9.59 -9.39 -6.17
C LYS A 174 8.49 -9.12 -5.16
N TRP A 175 7.43 -8.42 -5.56
CA TRP A 175 6.45 -7.92 -4.59
C TRP A 175 5.03 -7.71 -5.14
N ILE A 176 4.84 -7.32 -6.41
CA ILE A 176 3.49 -6.92 -6.89
C ILE A 176 2.54 -8.12 -6.87
N ASP A 177 2.96 -9.29 -7.36
CA ASP A 177 2.08 -10.46 -7.38
C ASP A 177 1.79 -10.95 -5.95
N ARG A 178 2.77 -10.83 -5.05
CA ARG A 178 2.62 -11.17 -3.63
C ARG A 178 1.61 -10.26 -2.92
N VAL A 179 1.73 -8.93 -3.07
CA VAL A 179 0.83 -7.99 -2.39
C VAL A 179 -0.60 -8.07 -2.92
N ILE A 180 -0.79 -8.27 -4.24
CA ILE A 180 -2.14 -8.43 -4.80
C ILE A 180 -2.74 -9.76 -4.34
N ALA A 181 -1.96 -10.85 -4.34
CA ALA A 181 -2.44 -12.12 -3.80
C ALA A 181 -2.82 -12.03 -2.32
N ALA A 182 -2.01 -11.35 -1.49
CA ALA A 182 -2.31 -11.12 -0.08
C ALA A 182 -3.61 -10.31 0.09
N ARG A 183 -3.79 -9.22 -0.67
CA ARG A 183 -5.04 -8.45 -0.69
C ARG A 183 -6.24 -9.35 -1.00
N ASP A 184 -6.16 -10.13 -2.08
CA ASP A 184 -7.27 -10.96 -2.53
C ASP A 184 -7.61 -12.06 -1.51
N GLN A 185 -6.61 -12.59 -0.79
CA GLN A 185 -6.80 -13.52 0.33
C GLN A 185 -7.49 -12.86 1.54
N LEU A 186 -7.25 -11.58 1.80
CA LEU A 186 -7.92 -10.86 2.89
C LEU A 186 -9.38 -10.55 2.60
N VAL A 187 -9.73 -10.33 1.32
CA VAL A 187 -11.14 -10.16 0.89
C VAL A 187 -11.91 -11.49 0.98
N HIS A 188 -11.22 -12.61 0.79
CA HIS A 188 -11.80 -13.96 0.86
C HIS A 188 -11.05 -14.85 1.87
N PRO A 189 -11.13 -14.55 3.19
CA PRO A 189 -10.29 -15.17 4.18
C PRO A 189 -10.70 -16.63 4.42
N ALA A 190 -9.87 -17.56 3.94
CA ALA A 190 -10.11 -19.00 4.09
C ALA A 190 -10.19 -19.46 5.56
N LYS A 191 -9.50 -18.78 6.49
CA LYS A 191 -9.58 -19.05 7.93
C LYS A 191 -10.46 -18.03 8.67
N GLY A 192 -11.12 -17.11 7.99
CA GLY A 192 -11.97 -16.08 8.60
C GLY A 192 -11.21 -14.85 9.13
N MET A 193 -11.97 -13.88 9.63
CA MET A 193 -11.49 -12.51 9.96
C MET A 193 -10.46 -12.43 11.09
N HIS A 194 -10.28 -13.49 11.89
CA HIS A 194 -9.33 -13.47 13.00
C HIS A 194 -7.87 -13.31 12.56
N GLN A 195 -7.56 -13.59 11.29
CA GLN A 195 -6.24 -13.38 10.70
C GLN A 195 -5.75 -11.92 10.76
N LEU A 196 -6.69 -10.97 10.91
CA LEU A 196 -6.42 -9.54 11.00
C LEU A 196 -6.44 -9.00 12.44
N MET A 197 -6.64 -9.87 13.43
CA MET A 197 -6.70 -9.51 14.85
C MET A 197 -5.33 -9.68 15.52
N PHE A 198 -5.13 -9.00 16.64
CA PHE A 198 -3.99 -9.28 17.51
C PHE A 198 -4.15 -10.64 18.16
N TYR A 199 -3.08 -11.43 18.21
CA TYR A 199 -3.01 -12.58 19.09
C TYR A 199 -2.52 -12.11 20.46
N LEU A 200 -3.33 -12.31 21.50
CA LEU A 200 -3.04 -11.88 22.85
C LEU A 200 -2.48 -13.07 23.63
N GLU A 201 -1.19 -13.03 23.92
CA GLU A 201 -0.51 -14.08 24.66
C GLU A 201 -0.75 -13.91 26.16
N PHE A 202 -1.14 -15.01 26.81
CA PHE A 202 -1.33 -15.08 28.25
C PHE A 202 -0.63 -16.30 28.83
N THR A 203 -0.19 -16.19 30.08
CA THR A 203 0.30 -17.29 30.91
C THR A 203 -0.49 -17.36 32.21
N GLU A 204 -0.52 -18.52 32.86
CA GLU A 204 -1.07 -18.66 34.21
C GLU A 204 0.08 -18.71 35.21
N GLU A 205 0.06 -17.79 36.18
CA GLU A 205 1.00 -17.77 37.30
C GLU A 205 0.25 -17.57 38.61
N HIS A 206 0.52 -18.43 39.60
CA HIS A 206 -0.10 -18.35 40.93
C HIS A 206 -1.64 -18.31 40.91
N GLY A 207 -2.27 -18.97 39.92
CA GLY A 207 -3.72 -18.98 39.75
C GLY A 207 -4.31 -17.71 39.16
N ALA A 208 -3.48 -16.79 38.64
CA ALA A 208 -3.88 -15.58 37.93
C ALA A 208 -3.50 -15.65 36.44
N LEU A 209 -4.34 -15.08 35.59
CA LEU A 209 -4.06 -14.93 34.16
C LEU A 209 -3.21 -13.67 33.92
N ILE A 210 -1.95 -13.87 33.54
CA ILE A 210 -0.99 -12.82 33.27
C ILE A 210 -0.90 -12.58 31.78
N PHE A 211 -1.06 -11.33 31.35
CA PHE A 211 -0.83 -10.92 29.97
C PHE A 211 0.67 -10.85 29.70
N VAL A 212 1.11 -11.47 28.61
CA VAL A 212 2.52 -11.45 28.18
C VAL A 212 2.73 -10.38 27.13
N ARG A 213 2.01 -10.46 26.01
CA ARG A 213 2.18 -9.55 24.87
C ARG A 213 1.03 -9.64 23.85
N ALA A 214 0.76 -8.54 23.17
CA ALA A 214 -0.07 -8.51 21.97
C ALA A 214 0.81 -8.67 20.72
N HIS A 215 0.56 -9.74 19.98
CA HIS A 215 1.23 -10.04 18.72
C HIS A 215 0.41 -9.52 17.55
N PRO A 216 0.99 -8.69 16.66
CA PRO A 216 0.27 -8.15 15.52
C PRO A 216 -0.16 -9.26 14.55
N PRO A 217 -1.20 -9.01 13.74
CA PRO A 217 -1.58 -9.94 12.69
C PRO A 217 -0.46 -10.10 11.66
N HIS A 218 -0.49 -11.22 10.95
CA HIS A 218 0.53 -11.61 9.99
C HIS A 218 -0.08 -11.79 8.59
N ILE A 219 0.70 -11.41 7.59
CA ILE A 219 0.49 -11.83 6.21
C ILE A 219 1.57 -12.88 5.93
N GLU A 220 1.13 -14.09 5.58
CA GLU A 220 1.98 -15.27 5.53
C GLU A 220 2.67 -15.49 6.90
N SER A 221 3.97 -15.22 6.98
CA SER A 221 4.77 -15.33 8.21
C SER A 221 5.38 -13.98 8.64
N THR A 222 4.93 -12.87 8.07
CA THR A 222 5.48 -11.54 8.32
C THR A 222 4.44 -10.69 9.07
N PRO A 223 4.79 -10.05 10.22
CA PRO A 223 3.93 -9.08 10.88
C PRO A 223 3.48 -7.98 9.91
N ILE A 224 2.21 -7.58 9.95
CA ILE A 224 1.62 -6.69 8.95
C ILE A 224 2.37 -5.35 8.80
N HIS A 225 2.85 -4.75 9.90
CA HIS A 225 3.61 -3.50 9.86
C HIS A 225 4.95 -3.65 9.11
N LYS A 226 5.65 -4.78 9.31
CA LYS A 226 6.89 -5.08 8.58
C LYS A 226 6.63 -5.38 7.12
N PHE A 227 5.59 -6.18 6.84
CA PHE A 227 5.16 -6.44 5.47
C PHE A 227 4.82 -5.13 4.74
N ALA A 228 4.08 -4.23 5.39
CA ALA A 228 3.69 -2.95 4.82
C ALA A 228 4.91 -2.04 4.57
N GLY A 229 5.85 -1.99 5.51
CA GLY A 229 7.13 -1.29 5.34
C GLY A 229 7.95 -1.82 4.16
N ASP A 230 8.14 -3.15 4.08
CA ASP A 230 8.88 -3.78 2.98
C ASP A 230 8.23 -3.45 1.61
N ILE A 231 6.90 -3.53 1.52
CA ILE A 231 6.17 -3.20 0.29
C ILE A 231 6.28 -1.71 -0.05
N LEU A 232 6.26 -0.82 0.94
CA LEU A 232 6.45 0.62 0.72
C LEU A 232 7.84 0.91 0.13
N ASP A 233 8.89 0.28 0.67
CA ASP A 233 10.24 0.42 0.15
C ASP A 233 10.34 -0.07 -1.31
N GLN A 234 9.77 -1.25 -1.58
CA GLN A 234 9.74 -1.80 -2.94
C GLN A 234 8.92 -0.91 -3.90
N THR A 235 7.82 -0.34 -3.43
CA THR A 235 6.97 0.59 -4.19
C THR A 235 7.73 1.88 -4.50
N THR A 236 8.46 2.41 -3.53
CA THR A 236 9.32 3.60 -3.68
C THR A 236 10.36 3.39 -4.76
N VAL A 237 11.10 2.26 -4.70
CA VAL A 237 12.11 1.90 -5.68
C VAL A 237 11.49 1.73 -7.07
N PHE A 238 10.37 1.02 -7.16
CA PHE A 238 9.66 0.82 -8.43
C PHE A 238 9.23 2.14 -9.06
N CYS A 239 8.58 3.02 -8.29
CA CYS A 239 8.09 4.30 -8.76
C CYS A 239 9.25 5.21 -9.20
N SER A 240 10.32 5.29 -8.42
CA SER A 240 11.51 6.08 -8.75
C SER A 240 12.16 5.62 -10.06
N ASN A 241 12.35 4.31 -10.22
CA ASN A 241 12.91 3.74 -11.44
C ASN A 241 12.01 3.99 -12.66
N LEU A 242 10.69 3.81 -12.49
CA LEU A 242 9.73 4.03 -13.57
C LEU A 242 9.71 5.50 -14.01
N LEU A 243 9.63 6.44 -13.07
CA LEU A 243 9.65 7.88 -13.38
C LEU A 243 10.96 8.30 -14.05
N LYS A 244 12.09 7.71 -13.64
CA LYS A 244 13.39 7.94 -14.30
C LYS A 244 13.36 7.49 -15.76
N LEU A 245 12.79 6.32 -16.05
CA LEU A 245 12.64 5.81 -17.42
C LEU A 245 11.71 6.70 -18.27
N LEU A 246 10.62 7.20 -17.70
CA LEU A 246 9.70 8.10 -18.41
C LEU A 246 10.37 9.43 -18.80
N ASN A 247 11.22 9.93 -17.91
CA ASN A 247 12.00 11.16 -18.12
C ASN A 247 13.25 10.97 -18.99
N GLU A 248 13.55 9.75 -19.46
CA GLU A 248 14.56 9.56 -20.49
C GLU A 248 14.10 10.29 -21.77
N LYS A 249 14.82 11.37 -22.10
CA LYS A 249 14.66 12.03 -23.41
C LYS A 249 14.92 10.99 -24.48
N ALA A 250 13.96 10.81 -25.39
CA ALA A 250 14.15 9.93 -26.53
C ALA A 250 15.35 10.48 -27.30
N VAL A 251 16.47 9.76 -27.24
CA VAL A 251 17.65 10.10 -28.04
C VAL A 251 17.23 9.86 -29.48
N SER A 252 16.87 10.96 -30.15
CA SER A 252 16.59 11.00 -31.58
C SER A 252 17.88 10.64 -32.30
N THR A 253 18.05 9.38 -32.67
CA THR A 253 18.85 9.02 -33.84
C THR A 253 18.16 9.60 -35.08
N ARG A 254 18.60 10.80 -35.45
CA ARG A 254 18.52 11.31 -36.82
C ARG A 254 19.93 11.35 -37.38
#